data_AF-A0A2D7XGM6-F1
#
_entry.id   AF-A0A2D7XGM6-F1
#
_cell.length_a   1.000
_cell.length_b   1.000
_cell.length_c   1.000
_cell.angle_alpha   90.00
_cell.angle_beta   90.00
_cell.angle_gamma   90.00
#
_symmetry.space_group_name_H-M   'P 1'
#
loop_
_entity.id
_entity.type
_entity.pdbx_description
1 polymer ?
#
loop_
_entity_poly.entity_id
_entity_poly.type
_entity_poly.pdbx_seq_one_letter_code
_entity_poly.pdbx_strand_id
1 'polypeptide(L)' 'MSDSPGGSAISPLGLPQLIPFTAFHDAHAAYERLVEIYERNTAFIREAFDYYAAGKLPPGQRVRAYYPAIRIKVSTYQG' A
#
# COMPACT_ATOMS: atom_id res chain seq x y z
N MET A 1 35.94 8.65 24.38
CA MET A 1 35.21 7.64 23.59
C MET A 1 33.86 7.45 24.26
N SER A 2 32.87 8.26 23.89
CA SER A 2 31.55 8.26 24.52
C SER A 2 30.59 7.43 23.67
N ASP A 3 30.13 6.31 24.23
CA ASP A 3 28.96 5.60 23.71
C ASP A 3 27.77 6.55 23.72
N SER A 4 27.25 6.87 22.54
CA SER A 4 25.92 7.45 22.40
C SER A 4 24.92 6.30 22.34
N PRO A 5 23.87 6.27 23.18
CA PRO A 5 22.82 5.28 23.08
C PRO A 5 21.99 5.62 21.84
N GLY A 6 22.39 5.08 20.69
CA GLY A 6 21.63 5.11 19.45
C GLY A 6 20.40 4.23 19.56
N GLY A 7 19.44 4.64 20.39
CA GLY A 7 18.08 4.11 20.35
C GLY A 7 17.53 4.44 18.97
N SER A 8 17.55 3.48 18.06
CA SER A 8 16.95 3.57 16.74
C SER A 8 15.45 3.84 16.91
N ALA A 9 15.07 5.11 17.01
CA ALA A 9 13.69 5.53 17.07
C ALA A 9 12.98 4.92 15.84
N ILE A 10 11.97 4.09 16.08
CA ILE A 10 11.19 3.46 15.02
C ILE A 10 10.59 4.60 14.21
N SER A 11 11.13 4.83 13.02
CA SER A 11 10.66 5.92 12.18
C SER A 11 9.23 5.63 11.74
N PRO A 12 8.34 6.64 11.71
CA PRO A 12 6.95 6.44 11.32
C PRO A 12 6.85 5.77 9.94
N LEU A 13 6.00 4.74 9.84
CA LEU A 13 5.71 4.07 8.58
C LEU A 13 4.50 4.71 7.92
N GLY A 14 4.68 5.31 6.74
CA GLY A 14 3.61 5.80 5.89
C GLY A 14 3.01 4.66 5.04
N LEU A 15 1.69 4.51 5.09
CA LEU A 15 0.91 3.53 4.32
C LEU A 15 -0.33 4.20 3.73
N PRO A 16 -0.81 3.77 2.55
CA PRO A 16 -2.17 4.06 2.12
C PRO A 16 -3.17 3.54 3.15
N GLN A 17 -4.30 4.22 3.30
CA GLN A 17 -5.39 3.74 4.15
C GLN A 17 -5.90 2.39 3.65
N LEU A 18 -6.11 1.47 4.59
CA LEU A 18 -6.62 0.13 4.32
C LEU A 18 -8.00 0.18 3.66
N ILE A 19 -8.19 -0.68 2.66
CA ILE A 19 -9.47 -0.89 1.98
C ILE A 19 -9.94 -2.31 2.34
N PRO A 20 -11.15 -2.49 2.93
CA PRO A 20 -11.67 -3.80 3.23
C PRO A 20 -12.06 -4.57 1.97
N PHE A 21 -12.15 -5.89 2.07
CA PHE A 21 -12.66 -6.72 0.97
C PHE A 21 -14.11 -6.36 0.62
N THR A 22 -14.42 -6.39 -0.67
CA THR A 22 -15.77 -6.19 -1.20
C THR A 22 -16.09 -7.34 -2.14
N ALA A 23 -17.31 -7.87 -2.04
CA ALA A 23 -17.78 -8.93 -2.92
C ALA A 23 -18.34 -8.35 -4.22
N PHE A 24 -18.05 -9.02 -5.33
CA PHE A 24 -18.55 -8.67 -6.65
C PHE A 24 -19.09 -9.93 -7.33
N HIS A 25 -20.22 -9.79 -8.03
CA HIS A 25 -20.78 -10.82 -8.90
C HIS A 25 -20.49 -10.56 -10.38
N ASP A 26 -20.06 -9.33 -10.71
CA ASP A 26 -19.54 -8.95 -12.01
C ASP A 26 -18.01 -8.91 -11.97
N ALA A 27 -17.39 -9.68 -12.87
CA ALA A 27 -15.93 -9.74 -12.99
C ALA A 27 -15.33 -8.39 -13.44
N HIS A 28 -16.04 -7.62 -14.28
CA HIS A 28 -15.56 -6.34 -14.76
C HIS A 28 -15.52 -5.31 -13.62
N ALA A 29 -16.61 -5.20 -12.85
CA ALA A 29 -16.66 -4.33 -11.67
C ALA A 29 -15.57 -4.68 -10.63
N ALA A 30 -15.28 -5.97 -10.43
CA ALA A 30 -14.19 -6.41 -9.58
C ALA A 30 -12.82 -5.95 -10.11
N TYR A 31 -12.60 -6.06 -11.42
CA TYR A 31 -11.37 -5.64 -12.08
C TYR A 31 -11.18 -4.12 -11.99
N GLU A 32 -12.19 -3.32 -12.31
CA GLU A 32 -12.15 -1.86 -12.17
C GLU A 32 -11.76 -1.48 -10.74
N ARG A 33 -12.36 -2.13 -9.74
CA ARG A 33 -12.01 -1.90 -8.34
C ARG A 33 -10.55 -2.24 -8.04
N LEU A 34 -9.98 -3.30 -8.62
CA LEU A 34 -8.55 -3.60 -8.46
C LEU A 34 -7.66 -2.53 -9.08
N VAL A 35 -8.00 -2.03 -10.26
CA VAL A 35 -7.27 -0.96 -10.95
C VAL A 35 -7.26 0.31 -10.09
N GLU A 36 -8.41 0.73 -9.58
CA GLU A 36 -8.51 1.90 -8.68
C GLU A 36 -7.59 1.78 -7.46
N ILE A 37 -7.56 0.61 -6.82
CA ILE A 37 -6.72 0.38 -5.63
C ILE A 37 -5.24 0.40 -6.03
N TYR A 38 -4.90 -0.19 -7.17
CA TYR A 38 -3.55 -0.19 -7.71
C TYR A 38 -3.06 1.24 -8.01
N GLU A 39 -3.85 2.03 -8.73
CA GLU A 39 -3.54 3.42 -9.06
C GLU A 39 -3.39 4.28 -7.81
N ARG A 40 -4.32 4.16 -6.84
CA ARG A 40 -4.21 4.84 -5.55
C ARG A 40 -2.90 4.52 -4.83
N ASN A 41 -2.55 3.24 -4.72
CA ASN A 41 -1.40 2.79 -3.96
C ASN A 41 -0.08 3.15 -4.67
N THR A 42 -0.05 3.08 -5.99
CA THR A 42 1.11 3.50 -6.78
C THR A 42 1.29 5.00 -6.77
N ALA A 43 0.22 5.80 -6.82
CA ALA A 43 0.28 7.24 -6.65
C ALA A 43 0.91 7.63 -5.30
N PHE A 44 0.48 6.97 -4.21
CA PHE A 44 1.01 7.24 -2.86
C PHE A 44 2.53 7.05 -2.75
N ILE A 45 3.08 5.94 -3.25
CA ILE A 45 4.52 5.70 -3.16
C ILE A 45 5.32 6.60 -4.12
N ARG A 46 4.74 6.98 -5.27
CA ARG A 46 5.34 7.93 -6.21
C ARG A 46 5.43 9.33 -5.59
N GLU A 47 4.35 9.82 -4.99
CA GLU A 47 4.36 11.12 -4.31
C GLU A 47 5.38 11.17 -3.16
N ALA A 48 5.47 10.09 -2.38
CA ALA A 48 6.48 9.98 -1.33
C ALA A 48 7.93 9.98 -1.89
N PHE A 49 8.14 9.37 -3.06
CA PHE A 49 9.42 9.43 -3.75
C PHE A 49 9.72 10.84 -4.25
N ASP A 50 8.74 11.57 -4.76
CA ASP A 50 8.89 12.97 -5.17
C ASP A 50 9.27 13.86 -3.96
N TYR A 51 8.64 13.66 -2.79
CA TYR A 51 9.04 14.35 -1.55
C TYR A 51 10.46 14.00 -1.12
N TYR A 52 10.87 12.74 -1.26
CA TYR A 52 12.23 12.32 -0.97
C TYR A 52 13.24 13.02 -1.87
N ALA A 53 13.00 13.01 -3.19
CA ALA A 53 13.86 13.67 -4.18
C ALA A 53 13.97 15.18 -3.93
N ALA A 54 12.90 15.81 -3.43
CA ALA A 54 12.88 17.22 -3.07
C ALA A 54 13.46 17.53 -1.67
N GLY A 55 13.96 16.53 -0.93
CA GLY A 55 14.46 16.71 0.45
C GLY A 55 13.38 17.06 1.47
N LYS A 56 12.11 16.82 1.15
CA LYS A 56 10.94 17.13 1.98
C LYS A 56 10.43 15.93 2.78
N LEU A 57 10.90 14.72 2.48
CA LEU A 57 10.53 13.54 3.25
C LEU A 57 11.27 13.56 4.60
N PRO A 58 10.56 13.46 5.74
CA PRO A 58 11.17 13.45 7.07
C PRO A 58 12.29 12.41 7.23
N PRO A 59 13.41 12.76 7.89
CA PRO A 59 14.51 11.84 8.11
C PRO A 59 14.06 10.53 8.78
N GLY A 60 14.50 9.41 8.23
CA GLY A 60 14.16 8.07 8.70
C GLY A 60 12.77 7.58 8.28
N GLN A 61 11.86 8.44 7.80
CA GLN A 61 10.52 8.01 7.43
C GLN A 61 10.55 6.90 6.37
N ARG A 62 9.84 5.81 6.65
CA ARG A 62 9.68 4.70 5.73
C ARG A 62 8.31 4.82 5.09
N VAL A 63 8.22 4.56 3.79
CA VAL A 63 6.95 4.57 3.07
C VAL A 63 6.80 3.24 2.33
N ARG A 64 5.60 2.66 2.40
CA ARG A 64 5.26 1.41 1.69
C ARG A 64 3.88 1.52 1.06
N ALA A 65 3.70 0.85 -0.07
CA ALA A 65 2.42 0.60 -0.69
C ALA A 65 2.35 -0.89 -1.07
N TYR A 66 1.13 -1.43 -1.14
CA TYR A 66 0.91 -2.85 -1.43
C TYR A 66 0.03 -3.02 -2.67
N TYR A 67 0.20 -4.14 -3.37
CA TYR A 67 -0.71 -4.52 -4.45
C TYR A 67 -2.10 -4.89 -3.91
N PRO A 68 -3.17 -4.68 -4.68
CA PRO A 68 -4.50 -5.13 -4.29
C PRO A 68 -4.57 -6.67 -4.23
N ALA A 69 -5.43 -7.19 -3.36
CA ALA A 69 -5.68 -8.62 -3.22
C ALA A 69 -7.06 -8.98 -3.77
N ILE A 70 -7.14 -10.09 -4.51
CA ILE A 70 -8.40 -10.67 -5.01
C ILE A 70 -8.59 -12.09 -4.47
N ARG A 71 -9.84 -12.50 -4.25
CA ARG A 71 -10.24 -13.85 -3.87
C ARG A 71 -11.39 -14.29 -4.77
N ILE A 72 -11.29 -15.49 -5.34
CA ILE A 72 -12.33 -16.07 -6.19
C ILE A 72 -13.01 -17.21 -5.41
N LYS A 73 -14.35 -17.19 -5.35
CA LYS A 73 -15.15 -18.24 -4.72
C LYS A 73 -16.06 -18.87 -5.77
N VAL A 74 -15.95 -20.19 -5.95
CA VAL A 74 -16.82 -20.99 -6.81
C VAL A 74 -17.70 -21.85 -5.93
N SER A 75 -19.02 -21.78 -6.11
CA SER A 75 -20.01 -22.52 -5.30
C SER A 75 -20.57 -23.77 -6.00
N THR A 76 -20.23 -23.99 -7.27
CA THR A 76 -20.74 -25.09 -8.10
C THR A 76 -19.59 -25.81 -8.81
N TYR A 77 -19.68 -27.13 -8.92
CA TYR A 77 -18.78 -27.97 -9.71
C TYR A 77 -19.63 -28.76 -10.72
N GLN A 78 -19.19 -28.86 -11.97
CA GLN A 78 -19.83 -29.73 -12.95
C GLN A 78 -19.16 -31.11 -12.88
N GLY A 79 -19.91 -32.11 -12.40
CA GLY A 79 -19.55 -33.52 -12.42
C GLY A 79 -20.51 -34.32 -13.31
#